data_AF-A0A0F9DWE8-F1
#
_entry.id   AF-A0A0F9DWE8-F1
#
_cell.length_a   1.000
_cell.length_b   1.000
_cell.length_c   1.000
_cell.angle_alpha   90.00
_cell.angle_beta   90.00
_cell.angle_gamma   90.00
#
_symmetry.space_group_name_H-M   'P 1'
#
loop_
_entity.id
_entity.type
_entity.pdbx_description
1 polymer ?
#
loop_
_entity_poly.entity_id
_entity_poly.type
_entity_poly.pdbx_seq_one_letter_code
_entity_poly.pdbx_strand_id
1 'polypeptide(L)'
;MDQEKHNRIIANLKKAFNIAYKGKKSQSLRYIYREVYGDDYPEEADPDSYVTVTELQNFARHLDVGLGGTFIDLACGRGGPGMWIARKIGANFHEKNPYSILNI
;
A
#
# COMPACT_ATOMS: atom_id res chain seq x y z
N MET A 1 -25.35 5.22 -26.51
CA MET A 1 -25.05 5.71 -25.15
C MET A 1 -24.48 7.10 -25.31
N ASP A 2 -25.13 8.11 -24.75
CA ASP A 2 -24.79 9.52 -24.95
C ASP A 2 -23.43 9.88 -24.31
N GLN A 3 -22.60 10.61 -25.05
CA GLN A 3 -21.24 10.99 -24.67
C GLN A 3 -21.24 11.87 -23.41
N GLU A 4 -22.26 12.72 -23.24
CA GLU A 4 -22.38 13.58 -22.06
C GLU A 4 -22.67 12.76 -20.79
N LYS A 5 -23.60 11.80 -20.88
CA LYS A 5 -23.86 10.84 -19.81
C LYS A 5 -22.61 10.02 -19.44
N HIS A 6 -21.84 9.56 -20.43
CA HIS A 6 -20.58 8.85 -20.19
C HIS A 6 -19.58 9.73 -19.42
N ASN A 7 -19.35 10.97 -19.87
CA ASN A 7 -18.41 11.90 -19.24
C ASN A 7 -18.81 12.20 -17.79
N ARG A 8 -20.11 12.37 -17.52
CA ARG A 8 -20.63 12.60 -16.17
C ARG A 8 -20.41 11.41 -15.24
N ILE A 9 -20.59 10.18 -15.73
CA ILE A 9 -20.30 8.96 -14.96
C ILE A 9 -18.81 8.90 -14.60
N ILE A 10 -17.92 9.11 -15.56
CA ILE A 10 -16.48 9.09 -15.33
C ILE A 10 -16.06 10.18 -14.33
N ALA A 11 -16.61 11.39 -14.43
CA ALA A 11 -16.32 12.47 -13.48
C ALA A 11 -16.75 12.12 -12.05
N ASN A 12 -17.94 11.52 -11.88
CA ASN A 12 -18.43 11.09 -10.57
C ASN A 12 -17.60 9.95 -9.99
N LEU A 13 -17.19 8.97 -10.81
CA LEU A 13 -16.33 7.87 -10.38
C LEU A 13 -14.96 8.39 -9.91
N LYS A 14 -14.34 9.30 -10.67
CA LYS A 14 -13.09 9.95 -10.26
C LYS A 14 -13.25 10.71 -8.94
N LYS A 15 -14.35 11.44 -8.76
CA LYS A 15 -14.63 12.17 -7.52
C LYS A 15 -14.79 11.21 -6.33
N ALA A 16 -15.57 10.14 -6.48
CA ALA A 16 -15.78 9.13 -5.44
C ALA A 16 -14.46 8.44 -5.06
N PHE A 17 -13.67 8.04 -6.05
CA PHE A 17 -12.34 7.45 -5.82
C PHE A 17 -11.43 8.39 -5.03
N ASN A 18 -11.35 9.66 -5.42
CA ASN A 18 -10.50 10.64 -4.75
C ASN A 18 -10.92 10.87 -3.28
N ILE A 19 -12.22 10.85 -2.99
CA ILE A 19 -12.74 10.95 -1.61
C ILE A 19 -12.32 9.73 -0.81
N ALA A 20 -12.55 8.52 -1.32
CA ALA A 20 -12.19 7.27 -0.66
C ALA A 20 -10.67 7.17 -0.41
N TYR A 21 -9.87 7.52 -1.42
CA TYR A 21 -8.41 7.49 -1.34
C TYR A 21 -7.87 8.45 -0.27
N LYS A 22 -8.40 9.68 -0.21
CA LYS A 22 -8.04 10.64 0.85
C LYS A 22 -8.47 10.16 2.24
N GLY A 23 -9.62 9.48 2.33
CA GLY A 23 -10.15 8.94 3.58
C GLY A 23 -9.24 7.93 4.28
N LYS A 24 -8.35 7.25 3.54
CA LYS A 24 -7.38 6.28 4.08
C LYS A 24 -6.40 6.86 5.13
N LYS A 25 -6.29 8.19 5.24
CA LYS A 25 -5.50 8.86 6.30
C LYS A 25 -6.32 9.16 7.56
N SER A 26 -7.60 8.76 7.63
CA SER A 26 -8.45 9.08 8.77
C SER A 26 -8.10 8.23 9.99
N GLN A 27 -8.11 8.86 11.17
CA GLN A 27 -7.92 8.16 12.44
C GLN A 27 -9.04 7.15 12.73
N SER A 28 -10.27 7.45 12.27
CA SER A 28 -11.41 6.55 12.43
C SER A 28 -11.21 5.24 11.66
N LEU A 29 -10.76 5.27 10.40
CA LEU A 29 -10.45 4.04 9.67
C LEU A 29 -9.29 3.28 10.30
N ARG A 30 -8.25 3.99 10.77
CA ARG A 30 -7.14 3.36 11.48
C ARG A 30 -7.59 2.64 12.75
N TYR A 31 -8.49 3.26 13.52
CA TYR A 31 -9.10 2.63 14.69
C TYR A 31 -9.88 1.36 14.31
N ILE A 32 -10.71 1.42 13.28
CA ILE A 32 -11.47 0.25 12.79
C ILE A 32 -10.51 -0.87 12.37
N TYR A 33 -9.44 -0.58 11.63
CA TYR A 33 -8.47 -1.61 11.23
C TYR A 33 -7.77 -2.23 12.43
N ARG A 34 -7.38 -1.42 13.41
CA ARG A 34 -6.77 -1.91 14.64
C ARG A 34 -7.73 -2.78 15.46
N GLU A 35 -9.00 -2.42 15.50
CA GLU A 35 -10.04 -3.20 16.18
C GLU A 35 -10.28 -4.54 15.48
N VAL A 36 -10.36 -4.54 14.14
CA VAL A 36 -10.66 -5.73 13.33
C VAL A 36 -9.47 -6.70 13.28
N TYR A 37 -8.27 -6.20 13.07
CA TYR A 37 -7.07 -7.04 12.97
C TYR A 37 -6.44 -7.35 14.33
N GLY A 38 -6.75 -6.56 15.37
CA GLY A 38 -6.19 -6.74 16.71
C GLY A 38 -4.66 -6.70 16.69
N ASP A 39 -4.04 -7.71 17.29
CA ASP A 39 -2.58 -7.85 17.39
C ASP A 39 -1.90 -8.07 16.03
N ASP A 40 -2.66 -8.47 15.00
CA ASP A 40 -2.14 -8.70 13.64
C ASP A 40 -2.16 -7.42 12.79
N TYR A 41 -2.54 -6.28 13.35
CA TYR A 41 -2.49 -4.99 12.66
C TYR A 41 -1.04 -4.50 12.49
N PRO A 42 -0.53 -4.27 11.27
CA PRO A 42 0.86 -3.92 11.06
C PRO A 42 1.08 -2.41 11.22
N GLU A 43 0.94 -1.92 12.45
CA GLU A 43 1.07 -0.51 12.83
C GLU A 43 2.38 0.14 12.31
N GLU A 44 3.50 -0.58 12.41
CA GLU A 44 4.82 -0.11 11.95
C GLU A 44 4.91 0.02 10.42
N ALA A 45 4.10 -0.72 9.68
CA ALA A 45 4.10 -0.72 8.22
C ALA A 45 3.16 0.34 7.62
N ASP A 46 2.43 1.12 8.44
CA ASP A 46 1.44 2.14 8.02
C ASP A 46 0.65 1.74 6.75
N PRO A 47 -0.08 0.61 6.78
CA PRO A 47 -0.71 0.07 5.59
C PRO A 47 -1.82 1.00 5.08
N ASP A 48 -1.91 1.13 3.76
CA ASP A 48 -3.07 1.70 3.06
C ASP A 48 -3.91 0.63 2.36
N SER A 49 -3.60 -0.64 2.63
CA SER A 49 -4.21 -1.86 2.10
C SER A 49 -4.71 -2.75 3.25
N TYR A 50 -5.35 -3.86 2.88
CA TYR A 50 -5.88 -4.87 3.81
C TYR A 50 -4.81 -5.95 4.10
N VAL A 51 -3.66 -5.56 4.63
CA VAL A 51 -2.55 -6.48 4.93
C VAL A 51 -2.32 -6.60 6.44
N THR A 52 -1.90 -7.79 6.87
CA THR A 52 -1.63 -8.17 8.26
C THR A 52 -0.13 -8.36 8.54
N VAL A 53 0.29 -8.36 9.81
CA VAL A 53 1.67 -8.70 10.20
C VAL A 53 2.02 -10.11 9.72
N THR A 54 1.10 -11.06 9.89
CA THR A 54 1.27 -12.46 9.45
C THR A 54 1.55 -12.56 7.95
N GLU A 55 0.82 -11.83 7.13
CA GLU A 55 1.05 -11.79 5.68
C GLU A 55 2.41 -11.17 5.34
N LEU A 56 2.78 -10.05 5.97
CA LEU A 56 4.09 -9.44 5.74
C LEU A 56 5.24 -10.38 6.12
N GLN A 57 5.11 -11.12 7.23
CA GLN A 57 6.06 -12.16 7.62
C GLN A 57 6.11 -13.30 6.58
N ASN A 58 4.95 -13.70 6.06
CA ASN A 58 4.88 -14.71 5.01
C ASN A 58 5.58 -14.23 3.73
N PHE A 59 5.38 -12.97 3.32
CA PHE A 59 6.10 -12.42 2.18
C PHE A 59 7.60 -12.40 2.41
N ALA A 60 8.05 -11.89 3.57
CA ALA A 60 9.48 -11.87 3.91
C ALA A 60 10.11 -13.27 3.96
N ARG A 61 9.35 -14.31 4.35
CA ARG A 61 9.85 -15.70 4.40
C ARG A 61 10.00 -16.34 3.02
N HIS A 62 9.09 -16.02 2.10
CA HIS A 62 9.02 -16.69 0.79
C HIS A 62 9.65 -15.86 -0.34
N LEU A 63 9.89 -14.57 -0.12
CA LEU A 63 10.77 -13.78 -0.98
C LEU A 63 12.19 -14.31 -0.82
N ASP A 64 12.65 -15.05 -1.83
CA ASP A 64 14.03 -15.52 -1.94
C ASP A 64 14.97 -14.38 -2.38
N VAL A 65 14.93 -13.30 -1.61
CA VAL A 65 15.74 -12.08 -1.80
C VAL A 65 16.41 -11.81 -0.47
N GLY A 66 17.71 -12.05 -0.42
CA GLY A 66 18.51 -11.86 0.79
C GLY A 66 19.25 -10.52 0.84
N LEU A 67 20.21 -10.46 1.76
CA LEU A 67 21.08 -9.30 1.97
C LEU A 67 21.70 -8.80 0.66
N GLY A 68 21.51 -7.52 0.35
CA GLY A 68 22.06 -6.89 -0.85
C GLY A 68 21.33 -7.24 -2.16
N GLY A 69 20.33 -8.12 -2.13
CA GLY A 69 19.40 -8.35 -3.23
C GLY A 69 18.46 -7.16 -3.44
N THR A 70 17.81 -7.08 -4.60
CA THR A 70 16.86 -6.00 -4.93
C THR A 70 15.42 -6.49 -4.85
N PHE A 71 14.60 -5.82 -4.05
CA PHE A 71 13.16 -6.02 -3.96
C PHE A 71 12.43 -4.80 -4.54
N ILE A 72 11.50 -5.03 -5.47
CA ILE A 72 10.67 -4.00 -6.10
C ILE A 72 9.22 -4.22 -5.69
N ASP A 73 8.60 -3.20 -5.10
CA ASP A 73 7.17 -3.18 -4.79
C ASP A 73 6.39 -2.38 -5.86
N LEU A 74 5.48 -3.08 -6.56
CA LEU A 74 4.68 -2.53 -7.64
C LEU A 74 3.31 -2.09 -7.13
N ALA A 75 2.87 -0.90 -7.53
CA ALA A 75 1.68 -0.26 -6.98
C ALA A 75 1.77 -0.06 -5.46
N CYS A 76 2.97 0.26 -4.98
CA CYS A 76 3.36 0.36 -3.57
C CYS A 76 2.54 1.36 -2.73
N GLY A 77 1.70 2.20 -3.33
CA GLY A 77 0.89 3.18 -2.60
C GLY A 77 1.78 4.15 -1.83
N ARG A 78 1.74 4.07 -0.48
CA ARG A 78 2.66 4.81 0.41
C ARG A 78 3.99 4.10 0.70
N GLY A 79 4.15 2.85 0.26
CA GLY A 79 5.39 2.08 0.34
C GLY A 79 5.64 1.37 1.68
N GLY A 80 4.79 1.59 2.69
CA GLY A 80 5.00 1.09 4.05
C GLY A 80 5.17 -0.45 4.17
N PRO A 81 4.24 -1.26 3.61
CA PRO A 81 4.38 -2.71 3.57
C PRO A 81 5.68 -3.19 2.88
N GLY A 82 6.00 -2.64 1.71
CA GLY A 82 7.21 -3.00 0.96
C GLY A 82 8.50 -2.67 1.72
N MET A 83 8.57 -1.48 2.33
CA MET A 83 9.71 -1.08 3.16
C MET A 83 9.85 -1.97 4.40
N TRP A 84 8.74 -2.36 5.04
CA TRP A 84 8.76 -3.27 6.18
C TRP A 84 9.39 -4.61 5.81
N ILE A 85 8.99 -5.17 4.67
CA ILE A 85 9.53 -6.44 4.14
C ILE A 85 11.02 -6.29 3.81
N ALA A 86 11.40 -5.26 3.08
CA ALA A 86 12.80 -5.02 2.68
C ALA A 86 13.73 -4.94 3.90
N ARG A 87 13.31 -4.21 4.95
CA ARG A 87 14.03 -4.13 6.21
C ARG A 87 14.14 -5.49 6.90
N LYS A 88 13.08 -6.31 6.84
CA LYS A 88 13.06 -7.64 7.46
C LYS A 88 14.05 -8.61 6.81
N ILE A 89 14.24 -8.53 5.50
CA ILE A 89 15.10 -9.44 4.72
C ILE A 89 16.50 -8.87 4.41
N GLY A 90 16.74 -7.59 4.66
CA GLY A 90 18.02 -6.93 4.38
C GLY A 90 18.24 -6.59 2.90
N ALA A 91 17.16 -6.49 2.11
CA ALA A 91 17.23 -6.17 0.69
C ALA A 91 17.29 -4.65 0.44
N ASN A 92 17.86 -4.28 -0.71
CA ASN A 92 17.68 -2.96 -1.30
C ASN A 92 16.23 -2.82 -1.77
N PHE A 93 15.58 -1.73 -1.38
CA PHE A 93 14.18 -1.46 -1.71
C PHE A 93 14.08 -0.43 -2.83
N HIS A 94 13.32 -0.75 -3.88
CA HIS A 94 12.93 0.24 -4.89
C HIS A 94 11.41 0.31 -4.97
N GLU A 95 10.88 1.52 -4.86
CA GLU A 95 9.49 1.80 -5.20
C GLU A 95 9.35 2.03 -6.70
N LYS A 96 8.34 1.44 -7.34
CA LYS A 96 7.94 1.83 -8.70
C LYS A 96 6.56 2.49 -8.64
N ASN A 97 6.54 3.70 -8.09
CA ASN A 97 5.40 4.61 -8.23
C ASN A 97 5.60 5.41 -9.54
N PRO A 98 4.61 5.52 -10.44
CA PRO A 98 4.72 6.38 -11.63
C PRO A 98 4.99 7.87 -11.31
N TYR A 99 4.96 8.26 -10.03
CA TYR A 99 5.33 9.60 -9.55
C TYR A 99 6.67 9.66 -8.78
N SER A 100 7.37 8.55 -8.57
CA SER A 100 8.69 8.52 -7.90
C SER A 100 9.81 8.37 -8.94
N ILE A 101 10.17 9.48 -9.58
CA ILE A 101 11.50 9.64 -10.18
C ILE A 101 12.36 10.39 -9.16
N LEU A 102 12.76 9.71 -8.09
CA LEU A 102 13.84 10.18 -7.25
C LEU A 102 14.79 9.02 -7.04
N ASN A 103 15.95 9.15 -7.68
CA ASN A 103 17.09 8.27 -7.55
C ASN A 103 17.48 8.19 -6.07
N ILE A 104 17.47 6.97 -5.55
CA ILE A 104 18.44 6.52 -4.55
C ILE A 104 19.23 5.41 -5.21
#